data_AF-A0A524KNX7-F1
#
_entry.id   AF-A0A524KNX7-F1
#
_cell.length_a   1.000
_cell.length_b   1.000
_cell.length_c   1.000
_cell.angle_alpha   90.00
_cell.angle_beta   90.00
_cell.angle_gamma   90.00
#
_symmetry.space_group_name_H-M   'P 1'
#
loop_
_entity.id
_entity.type
_entity.pdbx_description
1 polymer ?
#
loop_
_entity_poly.entity_id
_entity_poly.type
_entity_poly.pdbx_seq_one_letter_code
_entity_poly.pdbx_strand_id
1 'polypeptide(L)'
;MPHRLPENLRLPAIESFRGPVDALMALNRWFVRIRWAAVAALFVIVAVTRWLIGSQLPLDQLLGLGMVLAMYNLLFYWFLEDLEARAEKEVTYHRAAQFANVQVAADLLCMTVLLHFGGGVENPLSAFYVFHVIIASIMLGRGQSYLQALLALTLFTGLVLFEYRGLIPHYHLPLYITGDQSGNWRFLLGHVSALAIMLFMAAFFTTSLAERLREQQAELTDTSTRLADLEARKSRFMRLAAHQLRAPLSAIRSLLSITLGEYKGMDEAKRREV
;
A
#
# COMPACT_ATOMS: atom_id res chain seq x y z
N MET A 1 8.06 -7.02 24.52
CA MET A 1 7.70 -7.73 23.28
C MET A 1 7.12 -6.72 22.31
N PRO A 2 7.60 -6.60 21.05
CA PRO A 2 7.00 -5.67 20.11
C PRO A 2 5.59 -6.16 19.79
N HIS A 3 4.60 -5.33 20.13
CA HIS A 3 3.19 -5.58 19.86
C HIS A 3 3.00 -5.63 18.34
N ARG A 4 2.96 -6.84 17.76
CA ARG A 4 2.78 -7.03 16.33
C ARG A 4 1.34 -6.64 15.98
N LEU A 5 1.16 -5.62 15.14
CA LEU A 5 -0.14 -5.28 14.56
C LEU A 5 -0.80 -6.53 13.96
N PRO A 6 -2.13 -6.70 14.11
CA PRO A 6 -2.86 -7.86 13.61
C PRO A 6 -2.68 -7.95 12.07
N GLU A 7 -2.54 -9.17 11.55
CA GLU A 7 -2.14 -9.43 10.16
C GLU A 7 -3.03 -8.75 9.11
N ASN A 8 -4.29 -8.51 9.45
CA ASN A 8 -5.30 -7.87 8.61
C ASN A 8 -5.12 -6.35 8.40
N LEU A 9 -4.32 -5.66 9.23
CA LEU A 9 -4.03 -4.22 9.13
C LEU A 9 -2.66 -3.90 8.52
N ARG A 10 -1.80 -4.90 8.30
CA ARG A 10 -0.48 -4.67 7.72
C ARG A 10 -0.62 -4.20 6.28
N LEU A 11 0.16 -3.18 5.91
CA LEU A 11 0.40 -2.86 4.50
C LEU A 11 0.80 -4.16 3.79
N PRO A 12 0.13 -4.53 2.70
CA PRO A 12 0.42 -5.79 2.04
C PRO A 12 1.87 -5.77 1.54
N ALA A 13 2.62 -6.82 1.89
CA ALA A 13 4.06 -6.89 1.63
C ALA A 13 4.33 -6.84 0.13
N ILE A 14 5.13 -5.84 -0.29
CA ILE A 14 5.52 -5.60 -1.69
C ILE A 14 6.19 -6.84 -2.31
N GLU A 15 6.82 -7.67 -1.48
CA GLU A 15 7.57 -8.88 -1.87
C GLU A 15 6.70 -10.02 -2.44
N SER A 16 5.37 -10.01 -2.22
CA SER A 16 4.49 -11.13 -2.60
C SER A 16 3.73 -10.97 -3.92
N PHE A 17 3.87 -9.82 -4.60
CA PHE A 17 3.05 -9.51 -5.77
C PHE A 17 3.61 -10.11 -7.05
N ARG A 18 2.78 -10.85 -7.81
CA ARG A 18 3.15 -11.44 -9.11
C ARG A 18 3.17 -10.39 -10.24
N GLY A 19 2.69 -9.16 -9.98
CA GLY A 19 2.76 -8.02 -10.89
C GLY A 19 2.17 -6.71 -10.32
N PRO A 20 2.29 -5.58 -11.04
CA PRO A 20 1.83 -4.26 -10.58
C PRO A 20 0.30 -4.18 -10.40
N VAL A 21 -0.46 -4.99 -11.14
CA VAL A 21 -1.92 -5.07 -11.02
C VAL A 21 -2.32 -5.70 -9.68
N ASP A 22 -1.70 -6.82 -9.32
CA ASP A 22 -1.96 -7.53 -8.07
C ASP A 22 -1.63 -6.67 -6.86
N ALA A 23 -0.53 -5.90 -6.95
CA ALA A 23 -0.13 -4.94 -5.91
C ALA A 23 -1.21 -3.86 -5.70
N LEU A 24 -1.71 -3.27 -6.80
CA LEU A 24 -2.73 -2.23 -6.73
C LEU A 24 -4.07 -2.77 -6.20
N MET A 25 -4.47 -3.97 -6.61
CA MET A 25 -5.67 -4.63 -6.11
C MET A 25 -5.56 -4.95 -4.61
N ALA A 26 -4.41 -5.42 -4.15
CA ALA A 26 -4.16 -5.65 -2.73
C ALA A 26 -4.21 -4.34 -1.91
N LEU A 27 -3.65 -3.24 -2.45
CA LEU A 27 -3.75 -1.92 -1.82
C LEU A 27 -5.20 -1.42 -1.77
N ASN A 28 -5.98 -1.59 -2.84
CA ASN A 28 -7.41 -1.28 -2.86
C ASN A 28 -8.17 -2.04 -1.76
N ARG A 29 -7.91 -3.35 -1.62
CA ARG A 29 -8.55 -4.18 -0.58
C ARG A 29 -8.15 -3.74 0.82
N TRP A 30 -6.86 -3.47 1.04
CA TRP A 30 -6.36 -2.96 2.32
C TRP A 30 -7.03 -1.64 2.68
N PHE A 31 -7.23 -0.75 1.70
CA PHE A 31 -7.85 0.54 1.94
C PHE A 31 -9.33 0.44 2.33
N VAL A 32 -10.10 -0.42 1.66
CA VAL A 32 -11.49 -0.74 2.05
C VAL A 32 -11.58 -1.28 3.49
N ARG A 33 -10.59 -2.07 3.92
CA ARG A 33 -10.52 -2.56 5.31
C ARG A 33 -10.23 -1.44 6.31
N ILE A 34 -9.31 -0.54 5.98
CA ILE A 34 -9.03 0.63 6.82
C ILE A 34 -10.24 1.54 6.96
N ARG A 35 -11.04 1.70 5.91
CA ARG A 35 -12.29 2.47 6.01
C ARG A 35 -13.22 1.93 7.08
N TRP A 36 -13.36 0.62 7.27
CA TRP A 36 -14.16 0.08 8.38
C TRP A 36 -13.63 0.49 9.75
N ALA A 37 -12.31 0.55 9.92
CA ALA A 37 -11.72 1.08 11.14
C ALA A 37 -11.99 2.59 11.30
N ALA A 38 -11.98 3.36 10.21
CA ALA A 38 -12.33 4.79 10.22
C ALA A 38 -13.82 5.02 10.54
N VAL A 39 -14.73 4.21 9.99
CA VAL A 39 -16.17 4.20 10.35
C VAL A 39 -16.33 3.98 11.85
N ALA A 40 -15.70 2.93 12.38
CA ALA A 40 -15.78 2.60 13.80
C ALA A 40 -15.21 3.73 14.66
N ALA A 41 -14.06 4.28 14.29
CA ALA A 41 -13.43 5.40 14.98
C ALA A 41 -14.33 6.64 14.97
N LEU A 42 -14.98 6.95 13.84
CA LEU A 42 -15.92 8.06 13.73
C LEU A 42 -17.11 7.88 14.70
N PHE A 43 -17.74 6.71 14.71
CA PHE A 43 -18.84 6.43 15.64
C PHE A 43 -18.42 6.55 17.10
N VAL A 44 -17.23 6.05 17.45
CA VAL A 44 -16.69 6.17 18.81
C VAL A 44 -16.43 7.63 19.16
N ILE A 45 -15.79 8.40 18.27
CA ILE A 45 -15.50 9.82 18.50
C ILE A 45 -16.81 10.60 18.68
N VAL A 46 -17.81 10.38 17.83
CA VAL A 46 -19.11 11.05 17.92
C VAL A 46 -19.83 10.68 19.22
N ALA A 47 -19.80 9.41 19.64
CA ALA A 47 -20.41 8.97 20.90
C ALA A 47 -19.71 9.57 22.13
N VAL A 48 -18.38 9.60 22.13
CA VAL A 48 -17.58 10.22 23.21
C VAL A 48 -17.83 11.73 23.26
N THR A 49 -17.89 12.39 22.10
CA THR A 49 -18.17 13.82 21.99
C THR A 49 -19.56 14.16 22.52
N ARG A 50 -20.56 13.32 22.21
CA ARG A 50 -21.92 13.43 22.77
C ARG A 50 -21.93 13.36 24.28
N TRP A 51 -21.08 12.50 24.86
CA TRP A 51 -21.00 12.33 26.31
C TRP A 51 -20.25 13.47 27.02
N LEU A 52 -19.18 13.99 26.41
CA LEU A 52 -18.33 15.04 26.99
C LEU A 52 -18.85 16.47 26.80
N ILE A 53 -19.31 16.80 25.59
CA ILE A 53 -19.59 18.19 25.15
C ILE A 53 -21.09 18.48 25.08
N GLY A 54 -21.94 17.44 25.10
CA GLY A 54 -23.38 17.57 24.93
C GLY A 54 -23.78 17.84 23.47
N SER A 55 -24.84 18.64 23.26
CA SER A 55 -25.55 18.78 21.97
C SER A 55 -25.13 20.00 21.13
N GLN A 56 -23.94 20.55 21.32
CA GLN A 56 -23.52 21.76 20.58
C GLN A 56 -23.11 21.46 19.12
N LEU A 57 -22.80 20.20 18.81
CA LEU A 57 -22.50 19.75 17.46
C LEU A 57 -23.70 19.04 16.81
N PRO A 58 -23.83 19.11 15.48
CA PRO A 58 -24.83 18.38 14.71
C PRO A 58 -24.51 16.87 14.66
N LEU A 59 -24.69 16.19 15.80
CA LEU A 59 -24.32 14.78 15.98
C LEU A 59 -25.10 13.84 15.08
N ASP A 60 -26.37 14.14 14.80
CA ASP A 60 -27.22 13.32 13.93
C ASP A 60 -26.69 13.34 12.48
N GLN A 61 -26.20 14.49 12.02
CA GLN A 61 -25.56 14.66 10.71
C GLN A 61 -24.24 13.90 10.65
N LEU A 62 -23.43 13.92 11.72
CA LEU A 62 -22.18 13.15 11.80
C LEU A 62 -22.42 11.64 11.84
N LEU A 63 -23.46 11.17 12.54
CA LEU A 63 -23.88 9.76 12.51
C LEU A 63 -24.40 9.36 11.12
N GLY A 64 -25.21 10.22 10.49
CA GLY A 64 -25.66 10.05 9.11
C GLY A 64 -24.51 9.95 8.13
N LEU A 65 -23.49 10.78 8.28
CA LEU A 65 -22.26 10.72 7.49
C LEU A 65 -21.52 9.38 7.69
N GLY A 66 -21.43 8.89 8.93
CA GLY A 66 -20.88 7.57 9.22
C GLY A 66 -21.64 6.43 8.55
N MET A 67 -22.97 6.52 8.48
CA MET A 67 -23.81 5.56 7.76
C MET A 67 -23.60 5.64 6.23
N VAL A 68 -23.52 6.84 5.67
CA VAL A 68 -23.17 7.04 4.25
C VAL A 68 -21.79 6.45 3.96
N LEU A 69 -20.82 6.65 4.86
CA LEU A 69 -19.46 6.11 4.74
C LEU A 69 -19.45 4.58 4.75
N ALA A 70 -20.18 3.97 5.68
CA ALA A 70 -20.34 2.52 5.72
C ALA A 70 -21.03 1.98 4.44
N MET A 71 -22.06 2.67 3.95
CA MET A 71 -22.83 2.25 2.77
C MET A 71 -21.98 2.30 1.50
N TYR A 72 -21.31 3.43 1.21
CA TYR A 72 -20.48 3.49 0.01
C TYR A 72 -19.27 2.56 0.11
N ASN A 73 -18.72 2.35 1.31
CA ASN A 73 -17.63 1.40 1.51
C ASN A 73 -18.07 -0.04 1.22
N LEU A 74 -19.32 -0.39 1.54
CA LEU A 74 -19.91 -1.67 1.15
C LEU A 74 -20.02 -1.79 -0.37
N LEU A 75 -20.47 -0.73 -1.06
CA LEU A 75 -20.51 -0.71 -2.53
C LEU A 75 -19.10 -0.87 -3.14
N PHE A 76 -18.08 -0.22 -2.56
CA PHE A 76 -16.69 -0.38 -2.98
C PHE A 76 -16.15 -1.79 -2.74
N TYR A 77 -16.53 -2.43 -1.63
CA TYR A 77 -16.21 -3.83 -1.37
C TYR A 77 -16.78 -4.75 -2.45
N TRP A 78 -18.07 -4.58 -2.78
CA TRP A 78 -18.76 -5.41 -3.79
C TRP A 78 -18.17 -5.20 -5.18
N PHE A 79 -17.89 -3.95 -5.55
CA PHE A 79 -17.27 -3.63 -6.83
C PHE A 79 -15.86 -4.23 -6.96
N LEU A 80 -15.09 -4.23 -5.85
CA LEU A 80 -13.77 -4.83 -5.84
C LEU A 80 -13.80 -6.35 -5.99
N GLU A 81 -14.77 -7.03 -5.36
CA GLU A 81 -15.00 -8.47 -5.55
C GLU A 81 -15.40 -8.82 -7.00
N ASP A 82 -16.28 -8.03 -7.63
CA ASP A 82 -16.64 -8.23 -9.04
C ASP A 82 -15.45 -7.99 -9.98
N LEU A 83 -14.61 -6.99 -9.69
CA LEU A 83 -13.39 -6.72 -10.44
C LEU A 83 -12.39 -7.89 -10.37
N GLU A 84 -12.27 -8.51 -9.20
CA GLU A 84 -11.44 -9.69 -8.97
C GLU A 84 -11.95 -10.94 -9.69
N ALA A 85 -13.27 -11.14 -9.69
CA ALA A 85 -13.90 -12.27 -10.37
C ALA A 85 -13.71 -12.23 -11.90
N ARG A 86 -13.51 -11.04 -12.48
CA ARG A 86 -13.40 -10.79 -13.92
C ARG A 86 -11.97 -10.55 -14.41
N ALA A 87 -10.95 -10.92 -13.63
CA ALA A 87 -9.57 -10.52 -13.85
C ALA A 87 -8.93 -11.11 -15.13
N GLU A 88 -9.15 -10.47 -16.28
CA GLU A 88 -8.26 -10.53 -17.44
C GLU A 88 -7.15 -9.46 -17.33
N LYS A 89 -5.91 -9.83 -17.64
CA LYS A 89 -4.69 -9.20 -17.10
C LYS A 89 -4.45 -7.72 -17.45
N GLU A 90 -4.89 -7.21 -18.61
CA GLU A 90 -4.52 -5.85 -19.05
C GLU A 90 -5.60 -4.79 -18.82
N VAL A 91 -6.88 -5.11 -19.03
CA VAL A 91 -8.00 -4.17 -18.79
C VAL A 91 -8.14 -3.82 -17.30
N THR A 92 -7.64 -4.70 -16.43
CA THR A 92 -7.78 -4.60 -14.98
C THR A 92 -6.93 -3.48 -14.35
N TYR A 93 -5.75 -3.13 -14.88
CA TYR A 93 -4.90 -2.09 -14.27
C TYR A 93 -5.54 -0.70 -14.33
N HIS A 94 -5.97 -0.26 -15.51
CA HIS A 94 -6.59 1.06 -15.67
C HIS A 94 -7.87 1.17 -14.87
N ARG A 95 -8.70 0.11 -14.85
CA ARG A 95 -9.92 0.08 -14.02
C ARG A 95 -9.62 0.12 -12.53
N ALA A 96 -8.60 -0.62 -12.06
CA ALA A 96 -8.18 -0.58 -10.66
C ALA A 96 -7.63 0.79 -10.25
N ALA A 97 -6.91 1.47 -11.14
CA ALA A 97 -6.40 2.83 -10.91
C ALA A 97 -7.51 3.90 -10.96
N GLN A 98 -8.50 3.74 -11.85
CA GLN A 98 -9.70 4.59 -11.88
C GLN A 98 -10.52 4.42 -10.60
N PHE A 99 -10.74 3.17 -10.19
CA PHE A 99 -11.38 2.86 -8.91
C PHE A 99 -10.63 3.50 -7.74
N ALA A 100 -9.29 3.40 -7.73
CA ALA A 100 -8.45 4.04 -6.72
C ALA A 100 -8.58 5.57 -6.70
N ASN A 101 -8.73 6.22 -7.85
CA ASN A 101 -8.97 7.66 -7.91
C ASN A 101 -10.35 8.05 -7.37
N VAL A 102 -11.40 7.33 -7.81
CA VAL A 102 -12.78 7.61 -7.40
C VAL A 102 -12.94 7.44 -5.90
N GLN A 103 -12.38 6.37 -5.33
CA GLN A 103 -12.52 6.08 -3.92
C GLN A 103 -11.80 7.12 -3.04
N VAL A 104 -10.62 7.61 -3.45
CA VAL A 104 -9.91 8.66 -2.69
C VAL A 104 -10.65 9.98 -2.81
N ALA A 105 -11.15 10.33 -4.01
CA ALA A 105 -11.96 11.54 -4.20
C ALA A 105 -13.24 11.50 -3.36
N ALA A 106 -13.90 10.35 -3.27
CA ALA A 106 -15.08 10.16 -2.41
C ALA A 106 -14.75 10.37 -0.93
N ASP A 107 -13.62 9.82 -0.46
CA ASP A 107 -13.19 10.03 0.92
C ASP A 107 -12.80 11.49 1.20
N LEU A 108 -12.16 12.17 0.25
CA LEU A 108 -11.84 13.60 0.34
C LEU A 108 -13.11 14.44 0.51
N LEU A 109 -14.14 14.16 -0.29
CA LEU A 109 -15.46 14.80 -0.15
C LEU A 109 -16.09 14.50 1.20
N CYS A 110 -16.04 13.24 1.65
CA CYS A 110 -16.56 12.86 2.95
C CYS A 110 -15.81 13.58 4.09
N MET A 111 -14.48 13.74 3.97
CA MET A 111 -13.69 14.52 4.91
C MET A 111 -14.06 16.01 4.89
N THR A 112 -14.39 16.59 3.74
CA THR A 112 -14.91 17.96 3.66
C THR A 112 -16.21 18.10 4.44
N VAL A 113 -17.15 17.18 4.25
CA VAL A 113 -18.44 17.17 4.94
C VAL A 113 -18.26 16.93 6.45
N LEU A 114 -17.34 16.03 6.83
CA LEU A 114 -16.99 15.77 8.22
C LEU A 114 -16.46 17.03 8.90
N LEU A 115 -15.57 17.76 8.23
CA LEU A 115 -15.02 19.00 8.78
C LEU A 115 -16.10 20.07 8.90
N HIS A 116 -16.94 20.23 7.88
CA HIS A 116 -18.02 21.20 7.92
C HIS A 116 -18.87 21.07 9.20
N PHE A 117 -19.38 19.86 9.46
CA PHE A 117 -20.17 19.58 10.67
C PHE A 117 -19.34 19.49 11.94
N GLY A 118 -18.04 19.23 11.82
CA GLY A 118 -17.09 19.12 12.92
C GLY A 118 -16.46 20.46 13.31
N GLY A 119 -16.75 21.57 12.63
CA GLY A 119 -16.26 22.91 12.96
C GLY A 119 -15.27 23.54 11.98
N GLY A 120 -15.33 23.11 10.72
CA GLY A 120 -14.75 23.79 9.56
C GLY A 120 -13.23 23.97 9.66
N VAL A 121 -12.79 25.21 9.47
CA VAL A 121 -11.38 25.62 9.47
C VAL A 121 -10.70 25.41 10.83
N GLU A 122 -11.45 25.47 11.92
CA GLU A 122 -10.94 25.40 13.30
C GLU A 122 -10.68 23.94 13.72
N ASN A 123 -11.23 22.98 12.98
CA ASN A 123 -11.13 21.58 13.33
C ASN A 123 -9.73 21.01 13.00
N PRO A 124 -8.98 20.47 14.00
CA PRO A 124 -7.65 19.91 13.78
C PRO A 124 -7.64 18.69 12.84
N LEU A 125 -8.80 18.05 12.62
CA LEU A 125 -8.95 16.97 11.65
C LEU A 125 -8.68 17.44 10.20
N SER A 126 -8.56 18.74 9.91
CA SER A 126 -8.17 19.22 8.58
C SER A 126 -6.81 18.66 8.13
N ALA A 127 -5.91 18.34 9.06
CA ALA A 127 -4.64 17.68 8.74
C ALA A 127 -4.84 16.27 8.15
N PHE A 128 -5.99 15.61 8.37
CA PHE A 128 -6.25 14.25 7.87
C PHE A 128 -6.45 14.18 6.35
N TYR A 129 -6.62 15.31 5.66
CA TYR A 129 -6.52 15.36 4.19
C TYR A 129 -5.20 14.76 3.70
N VAL A 130 -4.12 14.91 4.47
CA VAL A 130 -2.80 14.37 4.13
C VAL A 130 -2.81 12.85 4.05
N PHE A 131 -3.53 12.14 4.93
CA PHE A 131 -3.59 10.68 4.86
C PHE A 131 -4.19 10.20 3.53
N HIS A 132 -5.22 10.87 3.04
CA HIS A 132 -5.85 10.54 1.76
C HIS A 132 -4.89 10.78 0.59
N VAL A 133 -4.13 11.87 0.64
CA VAL A 133 -3.09 12.17 -0.36
C VAL A 133 -1.95 11.16 -0.30
N ILE A 134 -1.50 10.75 0.90
CA ILE A 134 -0.48 9.72 1.08
C ILE A 134 -0.95 8.39 0.45
N ILE A 135 -2.19 7.98 0.73
CA ILE A 135 -2.75 6.75 0.18
C ILE A 135 -2.86 6.82 -1.34
N ALA A 136 -3.34 7.94 -1.89
CA ALA A 136 -3.30 8.20 -3.33
C ALA A 136 -1.88 8.09 -3.89
N SER A 137 -0.89 8.70 -3.24
CA SER A 137 0.52 8.65 -3.65
C SER A 137 1.14 7.25 -3.67
N ILE A 138 0.69 6.37 -2.77
CA ILE A 138 1.16 4.97 -2.75
C ILE A 138 0.54 4.17 -3.90
N MET A 139 -0.73 4.43 -4.20
CA MET A 139 -1.54 3.64 -5.13
C MET A 139 -1.44 4.11 -6.58
N LEU A 140 -1.33 5.42 -6.80
CA LEU A 140 -1.45 6.07 -8.09
C LEU A 140 -0.09 6.57 -8.60
N GLY A 141 -0.03 6.89 -9.89
CA GLY A 141 1.15 7.54 -10.48
C GLY A 141 1.24 9.02 -10.13
N ARG A 142 2.44 9.61 -10.24
CA ARG A 142 2.75 11.02 -9.92
C ARG A 142 1.64 12.01 -10.27
N GLY A 143 1.23 12.08 -11.54
CA GLY A 143 0.26 13.06 -12.00
C GLY A 143 -1.10 12.95 -11.28
N GLN A 144 -1.59 11.73 -11.05
CA GLN A 144 -2.86 11.49 -10.37
C GLN A 144 -2.77 11.81 -8.88
N SER A 145 -1.65 11.50 -8.24
CA SER A 145 -1.41 11.84 -6.84
C SER A 145 -1.41 13.36 -6.60
N TYR A 146 -0.78 14.13 -7.49
CA TYR A 146 -0.84 15.59 -7.45
C TYR A 146 -2.25 16.13 -7.75
N LEU A 147 -3.01 15.47 -8.63
CA LEU A 147 -4.41 15.82 -8.89
C LEU A 147 -5.28 15.63 -7.63
N GLN A 148 -5.06 14.56 -6.86
CA GLN A 148 -5.75 14.33 -5.58
C GLN A 148 -5.34 15.36 -4.52
N ALA A 149 -4.06 15.75 -4.45
CA ALA A 149 -3.62 16.84 -3.57
C ALA A 149 -4.25 18.19 -3.94
N LEU A 150 -4.36 18.48 -5.23
CA LEU A 150 -5.05 19.67 -5.73
C LEU A 150 -6.53 19.63 -5.39
N LEU A 151 -7.19 18.49 -5.62
CA LEU A 151 -8.61 18.29 -5.27
C LEU A 151 -8.84 18.50 -3.76
N ALA A 152 -7.99 17.92 -2.91
CA ALA A 152 -8.02 18.13 -1.46
C ALA A 152 -7.92 19.61 -1.09
N LEU A 153 -6.96 20.33 -1.68
CA LEU A 153 -6.77 21.76 -1.44
C LEU A 153 -7.98 22.57 -1.93
N THR A 154 -8.52 22.26 -3.11
CA THR A 154 -9.70 22.93 -3.66
C THR A 154 -10.93 22.71 -2.80
N LEU A 155 -11.17 21.49 -2.34
CA LEU A 155 -12.29 21.16 -1.46
C LEU A 155 -12.18 21.88 -0.11
N PHE A 156 -11.00 21.86 0.50
CA PHE A 156 -10.77 22.55 1.76
C PHE A 156 -10.90 24.07 1.62
N THR A 157 -10.26 24.65 0.61
CA THR A 157 -10.35 26.10 0.34
C THR A 157 -11.78 26.51 0.01
N GLY A 158 -12.51 25.68 -0.74
CA GLY A 158 -13.91 25.87 -1.04
C GLY A 158 -14.76 25.91 0.22
N LEU A 159 -14.61 24.91 1.10
CA LEU A 159 -15.29 24.87 2.40
C LEU A 159 -15.05 26.16 3.20
N VAL A 160 -13.78 26.52 3.38
CA VAL A 160 -13.38 27.72 4.12
C VAL A 160 -13.98 29.00 3.51
N LEU A 161 -13.97 29.12 2.19
CA LEU A 161 -14.49 30.30 1.49
C LEU A 161 -16.02 30.38 1.55
N PHE A 162 -16.72 29.24 1.49
CA PHE A 162 -18.16 29.18 1.61
C PHE A 162 -18.63 29.52 3.04
N GLU A 163 -17.92 29.04 4.06
CA GLU A 163 -18.15 29.41 5.45
C GLU A 163 -17.84 30.90 5.68
N TYR A 164 -16.71 31.41 5.17
CA TYR A 164 -16.33 32.83 5.28
C TYR A 164 -17.36 33.77 4.65
N ARG A 165 -17.99 33.37 3.54
CA ARG A 165 -19.04 34.14 2.87
C ARG A 165 -20.41 34.00 3.52
N GLY A 166 -20.57 33.15 4.53
CA GLY A 166 -21.86 32.85 5.16
C GLY A 166 -22.83 32.09 4.25
N LEU A 167 -22.34 31.45 3.19
CA LEU A 167 -23.18 30.63 2.29
C LEU A 167 -23.59 29.30 2.94
N ILE A 168 -22.80 28.82 3.89
CA ILE A 168 -23.04 27.57 4.64
C ILE A 168 -22.85 27.87 6.15
N PRO A 169 -23.66 27.31 7.07
CA PRO A 169 -23.55 27.60 8.50
C PRO A 169 -22.22 27.14 9.10
N HIS A 170 -21.49 28.03 9.77
CA HIS A 170 -20.28 27.63 10.50
C HIS A 170 -20.64 27.08 11.90
N TYR A 171 -20.11 25.91 12.25
CA TYR A 171 -20.28 25.29 13.56
C TYR A 171 -19.05 25.57 14.42
N HIS A 172 -19.16 26.39 15.45
CA HIS A 172 -17.99 26.72 16.27
C HIS A 172 -17.59 25.55 17.19
N LEU A 173 -16.29 25.39 17.44
CA LEU A 173 -15.71 24.42 18.37
C LEU A 173 -15.23 25.13 19.67
N PRO A 174 -16.11 25.35 20.65
CA PRO A 174 -15.78 26.16 21.83
C PRO A 174 -14.71 25.56 22.76
N LEU A 175 -14.35 24.28 22.57
CA LEU A 175 -13.33 23.60 23.37
C LEU A 175 -11.90 23.82 22.84
N TYR A 176 -11.73 24.22 21.57
CA TYR A 176 -10.42 24.27 20.92
C TYR A 176 -9.94 25.70 20.65
N ILE A 177 -10.85 26.62 20.32
CA ILE A 177 -10.50 28.03 20.07
C ILE A 177 -11.46 28.92 20.87
N THR A 178 -10.88 29.85 21.64
CA THR A 178 -11.66 30.90 22.31
C THR A 178 -11.97 32.02 21.31
N GLY A 179 -13.18 31.98 20.74
CA GLY A 179 -13.69 33.01 19.82
C GLY A 179 -13.76 32.54 18.36
N ASP A 180 -14.70 33.09 17.61
CA ASP A 180 -14.93 32.75 16.21
C ASP A 180 -13.80 33.30 15.31
N GLN A 181 -12.89 32.43 14.89
CA GLN A 181 -11.77 32.80 14.01
C GLN A 181 -12.11 32.60 12.53
N SER A 182 -13.30 32.07 12.22
CA SER A 182 -13.76 31.83 10.85
C SER A 182 -13.84 33.13 10.02
N GLY A 183 -14.04 34.28 10.67
CA GLY A 183 -14.02 35.60 10.03
C GLY A 183 -12.62 36.22 9.83
N ASN A 184 -11.56 35.62 10.39
CA ASN A 184 -10.22 36.19 10.35
C ASN A 184 -9.45 35.74 9.10
N TRP A 185 -9.44 36.58 8.06
CA TRP A 185 -8.80 36.24 6.78
C TRP A 185 -7.32 35.84 6.90
N ARG A 186 -6.58 36.36 7.89
CA ARG A 186 -5.16 36.01 8.12
C ARG A 186 -5.02 34.60 8.68
N PHE A 187 -5.92 34.22 9.58
CA PHE A 187 -5.99 32.85 10.12
C PHE A 187 -6.33 31.87 9.00
N LEU A 188 -7.34 32.20 8.18
CA LEU A 188 -7.76 31.38 7.04
C LEU A 188 -6.61 31.20 6.04
N LEU A 189 -5.93 32.29 5.65
CA LEU A 189 -4.78 32.22 4.74
C LEU A 189 -3.65 31.38 5.32
N GLY A 190 -3.33 31.56 6.60
CA GLY A 190 -2.31 30.77 7.29
C GLY A 190 -2.63 29.28 7.29
N HIS A 191 -3.87 28.90 7.59
CA HIS A 191 -4.28 27.50 7.67
C HIS A 191 -4.36 26.84 6.29
N VAL A 192 -4.92 27.53 5.29
CA VAL A 192 -4.98 27.03 3.91
C VAL A 192 -3.59 26.89 3.31
N SER A 193 -2.70 27.86 3.51
CA SER A 193 -1.32 27.79 3.01
C SER A 193 -0.51 26.70 3.70
N ALA A 194 -0.64 26.55 5.02
CA ALA A 194 -0.01 25.46 5.77
C ALA A 194 -0.49 24.09 5.27
N LEU A 195 -1.81 23.92 5.08
CA LEU A 195 -2.36 22.67 4.55
C LEU A 195 -1.89 22.42 3.12
N ALA A 196 -1.86 23.44 2.26
CA ALA A 196 -1.35 23.31 0.89
C ALA A 196 0.09 22.77 0.87
N ILE A 197 0.98 23.40 1.65
CA ILE A 197 2.38 22.95 1.77
C ILE A 197 2.41 21.50 2.25
N MET A 198 1.65 21.16 3.27
CA MET A 198 1.60 19.81 3.84
C MET A 198 1.14 18.77 2.80
N LEU A 199 0.09 19.05 2.04
CA LEU A 199 -0.45 18.15 1.01
C LEU A 199 0.54 17.94 -0.13
N PHE A 200 1.14 19.01 -0.66
CA PHE A 200 2.08 18.90 -1.76
C PHE A 200 3.42 18.28 -1.34
N MET A 201 3.90 18.56 -0.12
CA MET A 201 5.07 17.88 0.43
C MET A 201 4.80 16.40 0.66
N ALA A 202 3.66 16.04 1.25
CA ALA A 202 3.29 14.64 1.42
C ALA A 202 3.18 13.92 0.07
N ALA A 203 2.51 14.52 -0.92
CA ALA A 203 2.44 13.97 -2.27
C ALA A 203 3.83 13.77 -2.87
N PHE A 204 4.72 14.75 -2.76
CA PHE A 204 6.08 14.67 -3.26
C PHE A 204 6.89 13.55 -2.59
N PHE A 205 6.97 13.55 -1.25
CA PHE A 205 7.79 12.59 -0.52
C PHE A 205 7.26 11.17 -0.65
N THR A 206 5.96 10.98 -0.48
CA THR A 206 5.36 9.65 -0.56
C THR A 206 5.47 9.08 -1.97
N THR A 207 5.20 9.88 -3.01
CA THR A 207 5.33 9.39 -4.39
C THR A 207 6.79 9.08 -4.74
N SER A 208 7.73 9.96 -4.36
CA SER A 208 9.16 9.74 -4.61
C SER A 208 9.69 8.49 -3.89
N LEU A 209 9.23 8.25 -2.66
CA LEU A 209 9.59 7.07 -1.90
C LEU A 209 8.98 5.81 -2.52
N ALA A 210 7.71 5.86 -2.92
CA ALA A 210 7.03 4.75 -3.56
C ALA A 210 7.71 4.33 -4.87
N GLU A 211 8.17 5.29 -5.68
CA GLU A 211 8.89 5.00 -6.92
C GLU A 211 10.27 4.39 -6.67
N ARG A 212 11.05 4.95 -5.75
CA ARG A 212 12.34 4.36 -5.36
C ARG A 212 12.20 2.93 -4.86
N LEU A 213 11.16 2.66 -4.06
CA LEU A 213 10.87 1.30 -3.60
C LEU A 213 10.50 0.37 -4.75
N ARG A 214 9.74 0.84 -5.75
CA ARG A 214 9.41 0.06 -6.94
C ARG A 214 10.65 -0.24 -7.80
N GLU A 215 11.55 0.73 -7.96
CA GLU A 215 12.82 0.57 -8.66
C GLU A 215 13.72 -0.47 -7.96
N GLN A 216 13.91 -0.34 -6.65
CA GLN A 216 14.68 -1.29 -5.86
C GLN A 216 14.10 -2.70 -5.91
N GLN A 217 12.77 -2.82 -5.84
CA GLN A 217 12.10 -4.12 -5.97
C GLN A 217 12.34 -4.76 -7.35
N ALA A 218 12.30 -3.95 -8.42
CA ALA A 218 12.57 -4.43 -9.77
C ALA A 218 14.01 -4.92 -9.92
N GLU A 219 14.99 -4.18 -9.38
CA GLU A 219 16.41 -4.54 -9.39
C GLU A 219 16.69 -5.82 -8.58
N LEU A 220 16.09 -5.96 -7.40
CA LEU A 220 16.20 -7.18 -6.58
C LEU A 220 15.61 -8.39 -7.30
N THR A 221 14.48 -8.22 -7.98
CA THR A 221 13.83 -9.30 -8.74
C THR A 221 14.68 -9.72 -9.94
N ASP A 222 15.23 -8.76 -10.70
CA ASP A 222 16.15 -9.05 -11.81
C ASP A 222 17.43 -9.75 -11.32
N THR A 223 18.02 -9.28 -10.22
CA THR A 223 19.21 -9.94 -9.63
C THR A 223 18.90 -11.36 -9.16
N SER A 224 17.76 -11.57 -8.50
CA SER A 224 17.31 -12.89 -8.05
C SER A 224 17.11 -13.86 -9.23
N THR A 225 16.46 -13.41 -10.31
CA THR A 225 16.25 -14.23 -11.51
C THR A 225 17.57 -14.57 -12.22
N ARG A 226 18.52 -13.62 -12.30
CA ARG A 226 19.86 -13.86 -12.84
C ARG A 226 20.65 -14.88 -12.01
N LEU A 227 20.59 -14.78 -10.69
CA LEU A 227 21.23 -15.74 -9.79
C LEU A 227 20.67 -17.15 -9.99
N ALA A 228 19.34 -17.28 -10.10
CA ALA A 228 18.69 -18.56 -10.36
C ALA A 228 19.12 -19.17 -11.70
N ASP A 229 19.26 -18.37 -12.77
CA ASP A 229 19.76 -18.85 -14.07
C ASP A 229 21.24 -19.30 -13.99
N LEU A 230 22.09 -18.55 -13.29
CA LEU A 230 23.49 -18.93 -13.07
C LEU A 230 23.62 -20.25 -12.29
N GLU A 231 22.83 -20.44 -11.24
CA GLU A 231 22.78 -21.70 -10.49
C GLU A 231 22.33 -22.87 -11.38
N ALA A 232 21.31 -22.66 -12.21
CA ALA A 232 20.82 -23.66 -13.15
C ALA A 232 21.89 -24.05 -14.19
N ARG A 233 22.64 -23.06 -14.73
CA ARG A 233 23.75 -23.30 -15.66
C ARG A 233 24.91 -24.04 -14.98
N LYS A 234 25.30 -23.62 -13.77
CA LYS A 234 26.34 -24.29 -12.98
C LYS A 234 25.96 -25.74 -12.69
N SER A 235 24.73 -25.99 -12.26
CA SER A 235 24.22 -27.34 -12.00
C SER A 235 24.26 -28.22 -13.26
N ARG A 236 23.84 -27.68 -14.42
CA ARG A 236 23.89 -28.38 -15.70
C ARG A 236 25.33 -28.71 -16.12
N PHE A 237 26.25 -27.76 -15.99
CA PHE A 237 27.67 -27.99 -16.25
C PHE A 237 28.26 -29.07 -15.33
N MET A 238 27.97 -29.03 -14.03
CA MET A 238 28.43 -30.04 -13.08
C MET A 238 27.89 -31.43 -13.40
N ARG A 239 26.63 -31.56 -13.82
CA ARG A 239 26.07 -32.84 -14.31
C ARG A 239 26.78 -33.34 -15.56
N LEU A 240 27.03 -32.45 -16.52
CA LEU A 240 27.76 -32.78 -17.75
C LEU A 240 29.20 -33.23 -17.44
N ALA A 241 29.92 -32.47 -16.61
CA ALA A 241 31.27 -32.80 -16.18
C ALA A 241 31.31 -34.15 -15.44
N ALA A 242 30.38 -34.39 -14.51
CA ALA A 242 30.29 -35.67 -13.80
C ALA A 242 30.01 -36.86 -14.74
N HIS A 243 29.15 -36.67 -15.75
CA HIS A 243 28.88 -37.69 -16.76
C HIS A 243 30.13 -37.98 -17.61
N GLN A 244 30.81 -36.93 -18.10
CA GLN A 244 32.00 -37.06 -18.93
C GLN A 244 33.19 -37.64 -18.17
N LEU A 245 33.33 -37.36 -16.87
CA LEU A 245 34.38 -37.93 -16.02
C LEU A 245 34.13 -39.40 -15.67
N ARG A 246 32.88 -39.87 -15.68
CA ARG A 246 32.54 -41.26 -15.34
C ARG A 246 33.15 -42.27 -16.32
N ALA A 247 33.20 -41.94 -17.61
CA ALA A 247 33.76 -42.81 -18.64
C ALA A 247 35.28 -43.08 -18.46
N PRO A 248 36.17 -42.06 -18.39
CA PRO A 248 37.61 -42.29 -18.20
C PRO A 248 37.92 -42.93 -16.85
N LEU A 249 37.20 -42.60 -15.78
CA LEU A 249 37.39 -43.24 -14.47
C LEU A 249 37.05 -44.73 -14.50
N SER A 250 36.00 -45.11 -15.24
CA SER A 250 35.65 -46.51 -15.46
C SER A 250 36.72 -47.25 -16.25
N ALA A 251 37.31 -46.61 -17.27
CA ALA A 251 38.42 -47.18 -18.03
C ALA A 251 39.67 -47.39 -17.16
N ILE A 252 40.07 -46.38 -16.37
CA ILE A 252 41.19 -46.48 -15.43
C ILE A 252 40.97 -47.62 -14.43
N ARG A 253 39.76 -47.70 -13.84
CA ARG A 253 39.41 -48.76 -12.89
C ARG A 253 39.42 -50.14 -13.53
N SER A 254 38.96 -50.27 -14.78
CA SER A 254 39.04 -51.50 -15.55
C SER A 254 40.49 -51.93 -15.79
N LEU A 255 41.35 -51.02 -16.24
CA LEU A 255 42.78 -51.30 -16.46
C LEU A 255 43.49 -51.71 -15.18
N LEU A 256 43.25 -51.00 -14.07
CA LEU A 256 43.79 -51.37 -12.75
C LEU A 256 43.34 -52.76 -12.28
N SER A 257 42.09 -53.14 -12.56
CA SER A 257 41.59 -54.46 -12.17
C SER A 257 42.24 -55.60 -12.97
N ILE A 258 42.57 -55.36 -14.25
CA ILE A 258 43.28 -56.32 -15.10
C ILE A 258 44.70 -56.53 -14.58
N THR A 259 45.44 -55.45 -14.35
CA THR A 259 46.85 -55.54 -13.90
C THR A 259 46.96 -56.13 -12.49
N LEU A 260 46.06 -55.79 -11.56
CA LEU A 260 46.01 -56.42 -10.23
C LEU A 260 45.60 -57.90 -10.29
N GLY A 261 44.72 -58.27 -11.23
CA GLY A 261 44.33 -59.66 -11.48
C GLY A 261 45.49 -60.50 -12.01
N GLU A 262 46.24 -59.98 -12.97
CA GLU A 262 47.46 -60.61 -13.48
C GLU A 262 48.51 -60.77 -12.38
N TYR A 263 48.72 -59.75 -11.54
CA TYR A 263 49.68 -59.81 -10.44
C TYR A 263 49.32 -60.86 -9.39
N LYS A 264 48.04 -60.98 -9.02
CA LYS A 264 47.55 -62.05 -8.13
C LYS A 264 47.70 -63.44 -8.75
N GLY A 265 47.39 -63.58 -10.04
CA GLY A 265 47.57 -64.86 -10.76
C GLY A 265 49.03 -65.30 -10.83
N MET A 266 49.96 -64.35 -10.98
CA MET A 266 51.40 -64.61 -10.93
C MET A 266 51.87 -65.02 -9.52
N ASP A 267 51.35 -64.40 -8.46
CA ASP A 267 51.70 -64.75 -7.07
C ASP A 267 51.11 -66.12 -6.64
N GLU A 268 49.91 -66.46 -7.11
CA GLU A 268 49.31 -67.79 -6.91
C GLU A 268 50.03 -68.91 -7.69
N ALA A 269 50.45 -68.63 -8.93
CA ALA A 269 51.28 -69.57 -9.70
C ALA A 269 52.62 -69.83 -9.01
N LYS A 270 53.25 -68.77 -8.50
CA LYS A 270 54.53 -68.85 -7.77
C LYS A 270 54.40 -69.57 -6.42
N ARG A 271 53.23 -69.55 -5.78
CA ARG A 271 52.93 -70.25 -4.53
C ARG A 271 52.53 -71.72 -4.72
N ARG A 272 52.18 -72.14 -5.94
CA ARG A 272 51.92 -73.55 -6.31
C ARG A 272 53.17 -74.31 -6.74
N GLU A 273 54.25 -73.59 -7.07
CA GLU A 273 55.55 -74.17 -7.46
C GLU A 273 56.52 -74.38 -6.27
N VAL A 274 56.11 -74.04 -5.04
CA VAL A 274 56.83 -74.32 -3.78
C VAL A 274 56.08 -75.39 -3.00
#